data_AF-A0AAW0RYM7-F1
#
_entry.id   AF-A0AAW0RYM7-F1
#
_cell.length_a   1.000
_cell.length_b   1.000
_cell.length_c   1.000
_cell.angle_alpha   90.00
_cell.angle_beta   90.00
_cell.angle_gamma   90.00
#
_symmetry.space_group_name_H-M   'P 1'
#
loop_
_entity.id
_entity.type
_entity.pdbx_description
1 polymer ?
#
loop_
_entity_poly.entity_id
_entity_poly.type
_entity_poly.pdbx_seq_one_letter_code
_entity_poly.pdbx_strand_id
1 'polypeptide(L)'
;MPAAKKASASAASTKKSAATTKKPAQKVAPAKSAAKKKMETAPKPNGNAAASRKRKASVEAKAEVERTKKVKSETPAPRTIAVPKPKKAFPDIGKVINEVPDQILDVYVFGEGTSGELGLGSKKANGKKPIDVKRPRLNDKLDAKSVGVIQIACGGMHVAALTRDHKILTWGVNDQGALGRDTTWDGGLKDMDGNESDSDDDDDDTGINPSESTPTAVGEEFFAPGTKFVQVVASDSATFVLTQDGRVYGWGTFRSSDGVLGFTESIKIQLRPMLLPTLKNITSLAAGSNHILALDTKGNVVAWGCGQQNQLGRRIIERNKMSSLTPQGMGLPRGKTAKIACGGYHSFALDKNGKLWGWGLNNFGEIGVQSNAGEDDAVILKPAMLTDLDDHVITDMDGGVHHSLACSDQGELFTWGRVDGYQVGFEFDELDKEDVIFDERGAPRILVKPTVNPEVSNICAVTAGTDNSFAISKDGKAYSWGFSSNYQTGQGTIEDIKTPTQIDNTAIRGKQIIGAGAGGQFSVLFAKAEGQTNDSKTNGAH
;
A
#
# COMPACT_ATOMS: atom_id res chain seq x y z
N MET A 1 -61.03 0.26 35.39
CA MET A 1 -62.36 0.63 35.92
C MET A 1 -62.64 2.11 35.60
N PRO A 2 -63.89 2.54 35.43
CA PRO A 2 -64.24 3.12 34.11
C PRO A 2 -64.77 4.58 34.05
N ALA A 3 -64.81 5.08 32.81
CA ALA A 3 -65.84 5.95 32.22
C ALA A 3 -65.86 7.49 32.43
N ALA A 4 -65.14 8.18 31.52
CA ALA A 4 -65.73 8.97 30.42
C ALA A 4 -66.25 10.42 30.60
N LYS A 5 -66.30 11.11 29.43
CA LYS A 5 -66.78 12.48 29.11
C LYS A 5 -65.80 13.60 29.54
N LYS A 6 -65.69 14.72 28.81
CA LYS A 6 -66.59 15.31 27.78
C LYS A 6 -65.78 15.89 26.61
N ALA A 7 -66.41 16.08 25.45
CA ALA A 7 -65.79 16.68 24.25
C ALA A 7 -66.37 18.07 23.94
N SER A 8 -65.64 18.87 23.16
CA SER A 8 -66.15 20.07 22.47
C SER A 8 -65.42 20.26 21.14
N ALA A 9 -66.16 20.34 20.03
CA ALA A 9 -65.61 20.62 18.70
C ALA A 9 -66.61 21.44 17.87
N SER A 10 -66.11 22.48 17.20
CA SER A 10 -66.80 23.24 16.14
C SER A 10 -65.71 23.96 15.33
N ALA A 11 -65.48 23.54 14.08
CA ALA A 11 -66.07 24.16 12.88
C ALA A 11 -65.49 25.57 12.61
N ALA A 12 -64.58 25.79 11.65
CA ALA A 12 -64.54 25.48 10.22
C ALA A 12 -65.42 26.39 9.34
N SER A 13 -64.77 27.10 8.41
CA SER A 13 -65.42 27.83 7.31
C SER A 13 -64.63 27.61 6.00
N THR A 14 -65.30 27.06 4.99
CA THR A 14 -64.69 26.71 3.68
C THR A 14 -65.20 27.62 2.55
N LYS A 15 -64.38 27.79 1.50
CA LYS A 15 -64.73 27.84 0.04
C LYS A 15 -63.49 28.28 -0.77
N LYS A 16 -63.02 27.53 -1.79
CA LYS A 16 -63.54 27.23 -3.16
C LYS A 16 -63.20 28.33 -4.20
N SER A 17 -63.01 28.07 -5.51
CA SER A 17 -62.52 26.88 -6.28
C SER A 17 -62.60 27.12 -7.81
N ALA A 18 -61.55 26.84 -8.58
CA ALA A 18 -61.52 26.55 -10.03
C ALA A 18 -60.11 26.00 -10.40
N ALA A 19 -59.82 24.95 -11.20
CA ALA A 19 -60.47 24.24 -12.33
C ALA A 19 -60.41 25.00 -13.67
N THR A 20 -60.00 24.47 -14.83
CA THR A 20 -59.86 23.09 -15.41
C THR A 20 -58.65 23.04 -16.41
N THR A 21 -58.16 21.97 -17.11
CA THR A 21 -58.21 20.47 -17.06
C THR A 21 -57.12 19.84 -17.99
N LYS A 22 -56.67 18.60 -17.69
CA LYS A 22 -56.28 17.45 -18.60
C LYS A 22 -55.39 17.72 -19.86
N LYS A 23 -54.14 17.20 -19.91
CA LYS A 23 -53.65 15.86 -20.37
C LYS A 23 -53.49 15.71 -21.92
N PRO A 24 -52.67 14.77 -22.48
CA PRO A 24 -51.98 13.62 -21.87
C PRO A 24 -50.44 13.51 -22.12
N ALA A 25 -49.84 12.40 -21.65
CA ALA A 25 -48.40 12.14 -21.55
C ALA A 25 -47.77 11.33 -22.71
N GLN A 26 -46.44 11.20 -22.71
CA GLN A 26 -45.71 10.11 -23.38
C GLN A 26 -44.53 9.59 -22.53
N LYS A 27 -44.08 8.36 -22.82
CA LYS A 27 -42.96 7.66 -22.15
C LYS A 27 -41.69 7.78 -23.01
N VAL A 28 -40.50 7.63 -22.41
CA VAL A 28 -39.22 7.48 -23.14
C VAL A 28 -38.42 6.30 -22.58
N ALA A 29 -38.02 5.38 -23.46
CA ALA A 29 -37.04 4.32 -23.28
C ALA A 29 -36.64 3.79 -24.69
N PRO A 30 -35.60 2.94 -24.84
CA PRO A 30 -34.22 3.36 -25.04
C PRO A 30 -33.72 3.10 -26.48
N ALA A 31 -32.52 3.57 -26.83
CA ALA A 31 -31.91 3.33 -28.15
C ALA A 31 -30.46 2.83 -28.05
N LYS A 32 -30.09 1.87 -28.91
CA LYS A 32 -28.74 1.29 -29.05
C LYS A 32 -27.97 1.93 -30.22
N SER A 33 -26.66 1.69 -30.23
CA SER A 33 -25.72 2.03 -31.31
C SER A 33 -26.03 1.37 -32.66
N ALA A 34 -25.85 2.12 -33.77
CA ALA A 34 -25.51 1.59 -35.10
C ALA A 34 -24.77 2.65 -35.93
N ALA A 35 -24.00 2.25 -36.95
CA ALA A 35 -22.98 3.10 -37.57
C ALA A 35 -23.08 3.23 -39.11
N LYS A 36 -22.26 4.16 -39.65
CA LYS A 36 -21.69 4.26 -41.03
C LYS A 36 -22.47 5.00 -42.15
N LYS A 37 -21.75 6.01 -42.70
CA LYS A 37 -21.73 6.48 -44.11
C LYS A 37 -22.99 7.25 -44.59
N LYS A 38 -22.93 8.09 -45.64
CA LYS A 38 -21.91 8.30 -46.70
C LYS A 38 -21.94 9.78 -47.19
N MET A 39 -20.87 10.21 -47.91
CA MET A 39 -20.78 11.16 -49.07
C MET A 39 -21.92 12.18 -49.35
N GLU A 40 -21.71 13.37 -49.93
CA GLU A 40 -20.54 14.16 -50.38
C GLU A 40 -21.07 15.40 -51.15
N THR A 41 -20.41 16.57 -51.10
CA THR A 41 -20.18 17.54 -52.22
C THR A 41 -19.51 18.82 -51.70
N ALA A 42 -18.91 19.61 -52.59
CA ALA A 42 -18.17 20.85 -52.27
C ALA A 42 -18.63 22.00 -53.21
N PRO A 43 -18.20 23.26 -52.97
CA PRO A 43 -16.95 23.69 -53.62
C PRO A 43 -15.96 24.51 -52.76
N LYS A 44 -14.71 24.51 -53.26
CA LYS A 44 -13.45 25.11 -52.77
C LYS A 44 -13.26 26.57 -53.31
N PRO A 45 -12.06 27.23 -53.21
CA PRO A 45 -11.39 27.75 -52.01
C PRO A 45 -10.69 29.13 -52.23
N ASN A 46 -9.82 29.53 -51.29
CA ASN A 46 -8.48 30.10 -51.54
C ASN A 46 -7.51 29.42 -50.53
N GLY A 47 -6.21 29.22 -50.72
CA GLY A 47 -5.22 29.94 -51.54
C GLY A 47 -4.25 30.67 -50.58
N ASN A 48 -2.94 30.40 -50.47
CA ASN A 48 -2.06 29.54 -51.29
C ASN A 48 -0.83 29.07 -50.46
N ALA A 49 -0.24 27.89 -50.73
CA ALA A 49 1.02 27.44 -50.11
C ALA A 49 1.73 26.35 -50.93
N ALA A 50 3.04 26.49 -51.12
CA ALA A 50 3.90 25.58 -51.91
C ALA A 50 5.35 25.64 -51.40
N ALA A 51 6.19 24.61 -51.50
CA ALA A 51 5.99 23.17 -51.74
C ALA A 51 7.25 22.41 -51.26
N SER A 52 7.24 21.06 -51.16
CA SER A 52 8.48 20.33 -50.84
C SER A 52 8.55 18.88 -51.38
N ARG A 53 9.79 18.41 -51.57
CA ARG A 53 10.29 17.02 -51.62
C ARG A 53 9.91 16.08 -52.79
N LYS A 54 10.96 15.52 -53.42
CA LYS A 54 11.31 14.08 -53.55
C LYS A 54 12.78 14.00 -54.00
N ARG A 55 13.71 13.21 -53.40
CA ARG A 55 13.86 11.72 -53.39
C ARG A 55 13.92 11.16 -54.83
N LYS A 56 15.01 10.52 -55.30
CA LYS A 56 15.64 9.30 -54.76
C LYS A 56 17.16 9.17 -55.14
N ALA A 57 17.79 8.07 -54.71
CA ALA A 57 19.24 7.82 -54.73
C ALA A 57 19.80 7.12 -55.99
N SER A 58 21.13 7.14 -56.11
CA SER A 58 21.99 6.12 -56.74
C SER A 58 23.35 6.07 -56.02
N VAL A 59 24.21 5.09 -56.36
CA VAL A 59 25.53 4.85 -55.73
C VAL A 59 26.57 4.68 -56.83
N GLU A 60 27.75 5.31 -56.69
CA GLU A 60 28.98 4.89 -57.37
C GLU A 60 30.22 5.46 -56.66
N ALA A 61 31.43 5.03 -57.06
CA ALA A 61 32.62 5.08 -56.20
C ALA A 61 33.93 5.49 -56.89
N LYS A 62 34.91 5.90 -56.06
CA LYS A 62 36.34 6.13 -56.32
C LYS A 62 36.72 7.27 -57.29
N ALA A 63 37.43 8.26 -56.72
CA ALA A 63 38.68 8.77 -57.29
C ALA A 63 39.59 9.24 -56.14
N GLU A 64 40.90 9.02 -56.27
CA GLU A 64 41.92 9.33 -55.26
C GLU A 64 42.99 10.23 -55.90
N VAL A 65 43.37 11.33 -55.24
CA VAL A 65 44.47 12.21 -55.68
C VAL A 65 45.20 12.77 -54.46
N GLU A 66 46.45 12.34 -54.25
CA GLU A 66 47.36 13.00 -53.32
C GLU A 66 47.81 14.37 -53.83
N ARG A 67 48.07 15.33 -52.91
CA ARG A 67 49.26 16.20 -53.01
C ARG A 67 49.65 16.90 -51.70
N THR A 68 50.52 16.20 -50.96
CA THR A 68 51.72 16.74 -50.29
C THR A 68 51.74 18.18 -49.77
N LYS A 69 51.91 18.31 -48.44
CA LYS A 69 52.77 19.34 -47.83
C LYS A 69 53.51 18.77 -46.61
N LYS A 70 54.84 18.71 -46.68
CA LYS A 70 55.72 18.58 -45.49
C LYS A 70 55.92 19.98 -44.89
N VAL A 71 56.16 20.07 -43.57
CA VAL A 71 57.36 20.73 -42.99
C VAL A 71 57.36 20.64 -41.46
N LYS A 72 58.56 20.33 -40.93
CA LYS A 72 59.04 20.41 -39.53
C LYS A 72 58.36 19.57 -38.44
N SER A 73 59.25 18.92 -37.69
CA SER A 73 59.02 18.19 -36.46
C SER A 73 59.35 19.07 -35.25
N GLU A 74 58.45 19.13 -34.29
CA GLU A 74 58.79 19.30 -32.87
C GLU A 74 58.13 18.15 -32.12
N THR A 75 58.83 17.55 -31.16
CA THR A 75 58.35 16.36 -30.44
C THR A 75 57.74 16.77 -29.11
N PRO A 76 56.40 16.70 -28.93
CA PRO A 76 55.81 16.89 -27.62
C PRO A 76 56.16 15.67 -26.76
N ALA A 77 56.58 15.89 -25.52
CA ALA A 77 56.71 14.81 -24.54
C ALA A 77 55.37 14.06 -24.42
N PRO A 78 55.37 12.72 -24.22
CA PRO A 78 54.16 11.93 -24.21
C PRO A 78 53.24 12.39 -23.07
N ARG A 79 52.16 13.09 -23.42
CA ARG A 79 51.08 13.38 -22.49
C ARG A 79 50.52 12.05 -22.01
N THR A 80 50.74 11.72 -20.75
CA THR A 80 50.10 10.60 -20.09
C THR A 80 48.59 10.75 -20.27
N ILE A 81 47.99 9.90 -21.11
CA ILE A 81 46.55 9.83 -21.24
C ILE A 81 46.04 9.41 -19.87
N ALA A 82 45.40 10.33 -19.16
CA ALA A 82 44.82 10.05 -17.86
C ALA A 82 43.72 9.00 -18.08
N VAL A 83 44.02 7.74 -17.73
CA VAL A 83 43.06 6.64 -17.80
C VAL A 83 41.83 7.11 -17.03
N PRO A 84 40.65 7.21 -17.67
CA PRO A 84 39.47 7.73 -17.01
C PRO A 84 39.17 6.80 -15.83
N LYS A 85 39.25 7.34 -14.60
CA LYS A 85 38.96 6.56 -13.39
C LYS A 85 37.62 5.86 -13.60
N PRO A 86 37.52 4.53 -13.35
CA PRO A 86 36.27 3.82 -13.56
C PRO A 86 35.17 4.52 -12.76
N LYS A 87 34.06 4.86 -13.44
CA LYS A 87 32.91 5.47 -12.78
C LYS A 87 32.46 4.50 -11.67
N LYS A 88 32.43 4.95 -10.42
CA LYS A 88 31.87 4.15 -9.32
C LYS A 88 30.46 3.74 -9.71
N ALA A 89 30.14 2.45 -9.57
CA ALA A 89 28.80 1.93 -9.86
C ALA A 89 27.73 2.58 -8.97
N PHE A 90 28.12 2.96 -7.75
CA PHE A 90 27.25 3.61 -6.76
C PHE A 90 27.88 4.89 -6.20
N PRO A 91 27.07 5.85 -5.73
CA PRO A 91 27.54 6.92 -4.85
C PRO A 91 28.12 6.36 -3.55
N ASP A 92 29.04 7.12 -2.96
CA ASP A 92 29.56 6.81 -1.62
C ASP A 92 28.47 6.88 -0.55
N ILE A 93 28.59 6.02 0.47
CA ILE A 93 27.65 5.95 1.59
C ILE A 93 27.80 7.21 2.46
N GLY A 94 26.68 7.81 2.85
CA GLY A 94 26.61 8.99 3.70
C GLY A 94 26.87 8.72 5.18
N LYS A 95 26.60 9.73 6.01
CA LYS A 95 26.62 9.56 7.47
C LYS A 95 25.39 8.76 7.92
N VAL A 96 25.56 7.92 8.94
CA VAL A 96 24.41 7.32 9.64
C VAL A 96 23.54 8.43 10.23
N ILE A 97 22.25 8.36 9.96
CA ILE A 97 21.20 9.22 10.51
C ILE A 97 20.00 8.43 11.04
N ASN A 98 19.88 7.16 10.64
CA ASN A 98 18.81 6.24 11.06
C ASN A 98 19.40 5.04 11.80
N GLU A 99 18.74 4.65 12.88
CA GLU A 99 19.08 3.47 13.70
C GLU A 99 18.44 2.20 13.11
N VAL A 100 19.05 1.04 13.37
CA VAL A 100 18.59 -0.26 12.85
C VAL A 100 17.80 -0.97 13.96
N PRO A 101 16.61 -1.53 13.68
CA PRO A 101 15.89 -2.36 14.65
C PRO A 101 16.74 -3.54 15.16
N ASP A 102 16.79 -3.74 16.47
CA ASP A 102 17.57 -4.77 17.16
C ASP A 102 16.71 -5.98 17.62
N GLN A 103 15.41 -5.75 17.82
CA GLN A 103 14.41 -6.75 18.15
C GLN A 103 14.27 -7.80 17.05
N ILE A 104 14.64 -9.05 17.35
CA ILE A 104 14.41 -10.19 16.46
C ILE A 104 12.97 -10.69 16.62
N LEU A 105 12.35 -11.12 15.53
CA LEU A 105 10.93 -11.46 15.43
C LEU A 105 10.70 -12.98 15.24
N ASP A 106 9.80 -13.55 16.05
CA ASP A 106 9.07 -14.79 15.71
C ASP A 106 7.93 -14.39 14.74
N VAL A 107 7.85 -15.01 13.57
CA VAL A 107 6.94 -14.60 12.47
C VAL A 107 5.81 -15.60 12.29
N TYR A 108 4.56 -15.13 12.37
CA TYR A 108 3.35 -15.97 12.26
C TYR A 108 2.47 -15.53 11.10
N VAL A 109 2.17 -16.46 10.18
CA VAL A 109 1.43 -16.18 8.94
C VAL A 109 0.06 -16.90 8.93
N PHE A 110 -0.94 -16.28 8.31
CA PHE A 110 -2.31 -16.81 8.20
C PHE A 110 -3.10 -16.14 7.06
N GLY A 111 -4.20 -16.79 6.68
CA GLY A 111 -5.04 -16.40 5.55
C GLY A 111 -4.83 -17.28 4.31
N GLU A 112 -5.12 -16.71 3.14
CA GLU A 112 -4.89 -17.32 1.82
C GLU A 112 -3.39 -17.27 1.45
N GLY A 113 -2.94 -18.19 0.57
CA GLY A 113 -1.53 -18.32 0.20
C GLY A 113 -1.26 -18.95 -1.17
N THR A 114 -2.28 -19.10 -2.02
CA THR A 114 -2.18 -19.69 -3.37
C THR A 114 -1.25 -18.95 -4.33
N SER A 115 -0.84 -17.72 -4.03
CA SER A 115 0.20 -16.99 -4.78
C SER A 115 1.54 -16.92 -4.02
N GLY A 116 1.71 -17.74 -2.97
CA GLY A 116 2.93 -17.82 -2.16
C GLY A 116 3.09 -16.77 -1.06
N GLU A 117 2.07 -15.94 -0.81
CA GLU A 117 2.12 -14.75 0.07
C GLU A 117 2.45 -15.09 1.53
N LEU A 118 2.13 -16.31 1.97
CA LEU A 118 2.42 -16.79 3.32
C LEU A 118 3.90 -17.18 3.54
N GLY A 119 4.69 -17.31 2.47
CA GLY A 119 6.13 -17.55 2.60
C GLY A 119 6.51 -18.92 3.18
N LEU A 120 5.64 -19.93 3.08
CA LEU A 120 5.86 -21.27 3.67
C LEU A 120 6.59 -22.25 2.73
N GLY A 121 6.84 -21.85 1.47
CA GLY A 121 7.33 -22.69 0.38
C GLY A 121 6.22 -23.50 -0.31
N SER A 122 6.54 -24.18 -1.43
CA SER A 122 5.54 -24.82 -2.30
C SER A 122 5.03 -26.19 -1.86
N LYS A 123 5.56 -26.75 -0.76
CA LYS A 123 5.29 -28.12 -0.31
C LYS A 123 4.65 -28.20 1.07
N LYS A 124 3.98 -29.31 1.37
CA LYS A 124 3.49 -29.59 2.73
C LYS A 124 4.66 -29.52 3.74
N ALA A 125 4.39 -28.95 4.91
CA ALA A 125 5.34 -28.92 6.02
C ALA A 125 4.63 -29.44 7.28
N ASN A 126 5.23 -30.43 7.97
CA ASN A 126 4.66 -31.05 9.17
C ASN A 126 3.19 -31.51 8.97
N GLY A 127 2.90 -32.14 7.82
CA GLY A 127 1.56 -32.61 7.42
C GLY A 127 0.57 -31.51 7.03
N LYS A 128 0.97 -30.24 7.00
CA LYS A 128 0.08 -29.09 6.73
C LYS A 128 0.42 -28.47 5.37
N LYS A 129 -0.59 -28.16 4.56
CA LYS A 129 -0.42 -27.38 3.33
C LYS A 129 0.17 -25.98 3.63
N PRO A 130 0.95 -25.39 2.72
CA PRO A 130 1.45 -24.01 2.82
C PRO A 130 0.37 -22.95 2.54
N ILE A 131 -0.80 -23.35 2.03
CA ILE A 131 -1.99 -22.52 1.79
C ILE A 131 -3.05 -22.72 2.89
N ASP A 132 -4.17 -21.99 2.81
CA ASP A 132 -5.37 -22.12 3.66
C ASP A 132 -5.09 -22.03 5.18
N VAL A 133 -4.26 -21.08 5.60
CA VAL A 133 -3.70 -21.06 6.96
C VAL A 133 -4.65 -20.35 7.92
N LYS A 134 -5.70 -21.06 8.34
CA LYS A 134 -6.88 -20.53 9.05
C LYS A 134 -6.62 -19.79 10.38
N ARG A 135 -5.50 -20.06 11.05
CA ARG A 135 -5.05 -19.43 12.31
C ARG A 135 -3.53 -19.24 12.29
N PRO A 136 -2.96 -18.25 13.01
CA PRO A 136 -1.52 -17.92 12.94
C PRO A 136 -0.58 -19.13 13.07
N ARG A 137 0.27 -19.34 12.07
CA ARG A 137 1.26 -20.43 12.04
C ARG A 137 2.66 -19.83 12.00
N LEU A 138 3.54 -20.27 12.91
CA LEU A 138 4.96 -19.91 12.85
C LEU A 138 5.54 -20.26 11.47
N ASN A 139 6.29 -19.36 10.86
CA ASN A 139 6.94 -19.58 9.58
C ASN A 139 8.36 -20.14 9.80
N ASP A 140 8.50 -21.46 9.68
CA ASP A 140 9.77 -22.19 9.82
C ASP A 140 10.85 -21.76 8.81
N LYS A 141 10.50 -21.02 7.74
CA LYS A 141 11.45 -20.42 6.79
C LYS A 141 12.09 -19.12 7.29
N LEU A 142 11.60 -18.57 8.39
CA LEU A 142 12.00 -17.28 8.97
C LEU A 142 12.49 -17.42 10.43
N ASP A 143 13.04 -18.59 10.79
CA ASP A 143 13.53 -18.88 12.15
C ASP A 143 14.43 -17.77 12.72
N ALA A 144 14.12 -17.36 13.95
CA ALA A 144 14.75 -16.24 14.63
C ALA A 144 16.27 -16.43 14.88
N LYS A 145 16.77 -17.68 14.91
CA LYS A 145 18.19 -17.98 15.20
C LYS A 145 19.06 -17.98 13.95
N SER A 146 18.53 -18.47 12.84
CA SER A 146 19.24 -18.64 11.56
C SER A 146 18.99 -17.52 10.56
N VAL A 147 17.78 -16.98 10.50
CA VAL A 147 17.38 -15.88 9.61
C VAL A 147 17.35 -14.55 10.36
N GLY A 148 16.76 -14.53 11.55
CA GLY A 148 16.77 -13.35 12.43
C GLY A 148 16.13 -12.11 11.79
N VAL A 149 14.86 -12.21 11.40
CA VAL A 149 14.06 -11.09 10.90
C VAL A 149 13.93 -10.02 12.00
N ILE A 150 14.07 -8.75 11.64
CA ILE A 150 13.96 -7.58 12.54
C ILE A 150 12.85 -6.59 12.12
N GLN A 151 12.34 -6.67 10.88
CA GLN A 151 11.16 -5.94 10.44
C GLN A 151 10.47 -6.66 9.27
N ILE A 152 9.16 -6.48 9.14
CA ILE A 152 8.33 -6.97 8.04
C ILE A 152 7.50 -5.80 7.48
N ALA A 153 7.21 -5.84 6.18
CA ALA A 153 6.17 -5.05 5.55
C ALA A 153 5.38 -5.93 4.56
N CYS A 154 4.06 -5.97 4.74
CA CYS A 154 3.14 -6.62 3.80
C CYS A 154 2.74 -5.62 2.72
N GLY A 155 2.71 -6.09 1.47
CA GLY A 155 2.06 -5.42 0.35
C GLY A 155 0.75 -6.13 0.00
N GLY A 156 0.11 -5.73 -1.10
CA GLY A 156 -1.17 -6.30 -1.50
C GLY A 156 -1.12 -7.81 -1.77
N MET A 157 -0.08 -8.29 -2.47
CA MET A 157 0.06 -9.71 -2.86
C MET A 157 1.47 -10.27 -2.63
N HIS A 158 2.28 -9.57 -1.83
CA HIS A 158 3.66 -9.95 -1.55
C HIS A 158 4.11 -9.40 -0.18
N VAL A 159 5.23 -9.90 0.31
CA VAL A 159 5.84 -9.46 1.58
C VAL A 159 7.32 -9.20 1.36
N ALA A 160 7.84 -8.22 2.09
CA ALA A 160 9.27 -7.97 2.20
C ALA A 160 9.68 -7.88 3.67
N ALA A 161 10.84 -8.44 4.02
CA ALA A 161 11.36 -8.48 5.37
C ALA A 161 12.84 -8.07 5.42
N LEU A 162 13.23 -7.42 6.52
CA LEU A 162 14.61 -7.02 6.82
C LEU A 162 15.19 -7.96 7.89
N THR A 163 16.38 -8.48 7.67
CA THR A 163 17.11 -9.36 8.62
C THR A 163 18.21 -8.60 9.37
N ARG A 164 18.62 -9.15 10.52
CA ARG A 164 19.69 -8.58 11.37
C ARG A 164 21.05 -8.48 10.66
N ASP A 165 21.31 -9.30 9.65
CA ASP A 165 22.49 -9.23 8.78
C ASP A 165 22.35 -8.24 7.60
N HIS A 166 21.31 -7.39 7.62
CA HIS A 166 21.00 -6.34 6.65
C HIS A 166 20.60 -6.84 5.25
N LYS A 167 20.08 -8.06 5.13
CA LYS A 167 19.49 -8.55 3.87
C LYS A 167 18.01 -8.20 3.79
N ILE A 168 17.52 -8.10 2.55
CA ILE A 168 16.10 -7.96 2.26
C ILE A 168 15.61 -9.28 1.69
N LEU A 169 14.67 -9.93 2.38
CA LEU A 169 13.97 -11.11 1.90
C LEU A 169 12.64 -10.69 1.27
N THR A 170 12.23 -11.37 0.19
CA THR A 170 10.95 -11.11 -0.49
C THR A 170 10.26 -12.41 -0.90
N TRP A 171 8.92 -12.45 -0.87
CA TRP A 171 8.09 -13.59 -1.30
C TRP A 171 6.66 -13.14 -1.65
N GLY A 172 5.88 -13.99 -2.32
CA GLY A 172 4.58 -13.68 -2.94
C GLY A 172 4.70 -13.31 -4.43
N VAL A 173 3.69 -12.64 -4.99
CA VAL A 173 3.56 -12.39 -6.45
C VAL A 173 4.71 -11.55 -7.02
N ASN A 174 5.34 -12.02 -8.11
CA ASN A 174 6.39 -11.29 -8.82
C ASN A 174 6.01 -10.77 -10.22
N ASP A 175 4.76 -10.86 -10.67
CA ASP A 175 4.27 -10.43 -12.00
C ASP A 175 4.76 -9.04 -12.45
N GLN A 176 4.88 -8.10 -11.51
CA GLN A 176 5.32 -6.73 -11.75
C GLN A 176 6.73 -6.45 -11.18
N GLY A 177 7.51 -7.49 -10.91
CA GLY A 177 8.87 -7.38 -10.33
C GLY A 177 8.90 -6.97 -8.86
N ALA A 178 7.79 -7.08 -8.14
CA ALA A 178 7.64 -6.58 -6.76
C ALA A 178 8.62 -7.23 -5.76
N LEU A 179 9.12 -8.44 -6.06
CA LEU A 179 10.13 -9.12 -5.22
C LEU A 179 11.56 -8.63 -5.48
N GLY A 180 11.83 -7.93 -6.59
CA GLY A 180 13.14 -7.34 -6.90
C GLY A 180 14.24 -8.34 -7.26
N ARG A 181 13.89 -9.61 -7.46
CA ARG A 181 14.79 -10.73 -7.73
C ARG A 181 14.22 -11.62 -8.83
N ASP A 182 14.99 -12.61 -9.25
CA ASP A 182 14.48 -13.61 -10.19
C ASP A 182 13.53 -14.59 -9.49
N THR A 183 12.52 -15.04 -10.24
CA THR A 183 11.57 -16.07 -9.84
C THR A 183 11.20 -17.02 -10.98
N THR A 184 11.84 -16.91 -12.16
CA THR A 184 11.55 -17.77 -13.31
C THR A 184 11.59 -19.25 -12.91
N TRP A 185 10.49 -19.94 -13.21
CA TRP A 185 10.27 -21.35 -12.94
C TRP A 185 9.48 -21.91 -14.12
N ASP A 186 10.02 -22.96 -14.76
CA ASP A 186 9.43 -23.52 -15.99
C ASP A 186 8.11 -24.28 -15.74
N GLY A 187 7.76 -24.47 -14.46
CA GLY A 187 6.53 -25.12 -14.01
C GLY A 187 6.61 -26.65 -14.03
N GLY A 188 6.12 -27.26 -12.95
CA GLY A 188 5.72 -28.67 -13.01
C GLY A 188 4.38 -28.79 -13.71
N LEU A 189 4.36 -28.88 -15.05
CA LEU A 189 3.12 -29.22 -15.76
C LEU A 189 2.65 -30.59 -15.27
N LYS A 190 1.42 -30.63 -14.76
CA LYS A 190 0.71 -31.87 -14.43
C LYS A 190 -0.39 -32.04 -15.47
N ASP A 191 -0.20 -32.98 -16.39
CA ASP A 191 -1.09 -33.18 -17.53
C ASP A 191 -2.50 -33.57 -17.06
N MET A 192 -3.50 -32.83 -17.54
CA MET A 192 -4.89 -32.97 -17.09
C MET A 192 -5.66 -34.11 -17.80
N ASP A 193 -5.02 -34.75 -18.80
CA ASP A 193 -5.61 -35.81 -19.64
C ASP A 193 -5.27 -37.23 -19.15
N GLY A 194 -4.72 -37.37 -17.94
CA GLY A 194 -4.41 -38.65 -17.30
C GLY A 194 -5.66 -39.37 -16.76
N ASN A 195 -6.35 -40.13 -17.62
CA ASN A 195 -7.57 -40.85 -17.27
C ASN A 195 -7.32 -42.05 -16.32
N GLU A 196 -8.10 -42.11 -15.23
CA GLU A 196 -8.26 -43.23 -14.27
C GLU A 196 -7.04 -43.68 -13.44
N SER A 197 -7.05 -43.33 -12.15
CA SER A 197 -7.35 -44.31 -11.09
C SER A 197 -7.61 -43.63 -9.74
N ASP A 198 -8.45 -44.23 -8.88
CA ASP A 198 -8.59 -43.82 -7.49
C ASP A 198 -7.32 -44.19 -6.71
N SER A 199 -6.52 -43.19 -6.31
CA SER A 199 -5.38 -43.37 -5.39
C SER A 199 -5.30 -42.15 -4.45
N ASP A 200 -5.59 -42.37 -3.16
CA ASP A 200 -5.51 -41.36 -2.09
C ASP A 200 -4.04 -41.06 -1.68
N ASP A 201 -3.13 -40.92 -2.65
CA ASP A 201 -1.69 -40.77 -2.43
C ASP A 201 -1.19 -39.34 -2.61
N ASP A 202 -0.99 -38.67 -1.47
CA ASP A 202 0.21 -37.92 -1.10
C ASP A 202 0.97 -37.03 -2.13
N ASP A 203 0.27 -36.37 -3.05
CA ASP A 203 0.80 -35.18 -3.73
C ASP A 203 1.21 -34.11 -2.71
N ASP A 204 2.53 -33.98 -2.50
CA ASP A 204 3.15 -33.03 -1.58
C ASP A 204 3.39 -31.65 -2.20
N ASP A 205 3.23 -31.54 -3.52
CA ASP A 205 3.33 -30.29 -4.27
C ASP A 205 1.98 -29.57 -4.31
N THR A 206 1.99 -28.25 -4.15
CA THR A 206 0.77 -27.41 -4.25
C THR A 206 0.67 -26.66 -5.57
N GLY A 207 1.63 -26.83 -6.49
CA GLY A 207 1.65 -26.17 -7.79
C GLY A 207 2.05 -24.69 -7.75
N ILE A 208 2.23 -24.10 -6.57
CA ILE A 208 2.68 -22.72 -6.40
C ILE A 208 4.19 -22.62 -6.65
N ASN A 209 4.64 -21.53 -7.28
CA ASN A 209 6.05 -21.35 -7.63
C ASN A 209 6.96 -21.40 -6.37
N PRO A 210 7.92 -22.34 -6.25
CA PRO A 210 8.83 -22.42 -5.10
C PRO A 210 9.69 -21.16 -4.94
N SER A 211 10.02 -20.50 -6.05
CA SER A 211 10.81 -19.27 -6.07
C SER A 211 10.03 -18.06 -5.55
N GLU A 212 8.69 -18.06 -5.61
CA GLU A 212 7.83 -16.98 -5.10
C GLU A 212 7.29 -17.28 -3.70
N SER A 213 6.92 -18.53 -3.43
CA SER A 213 6.41 -18.98 -2.13
C SER A 213 7.46 -19.13 -1.02
N THR A 214 8.75 -19.02 -1.33
CA THR A 214 9.84 -19.13 -0.34
C THR A 214 10.54 -17.79 -0.10
N PRO A 215 10.61 -17.29 1.14
CA PRO A 215 11.39 -16.10 1.52
C PRO A 215 12.85 -16.23 1.06
N THR A 216 13.24 -15.39 0.11
CA THR A 216 14.56 -15.47 -0.55
C THR A 216 15.16 -14.08 -0.64
N ALA A 217 16.47 -13.98 -0.48
CA ALA A 217 17.18 -12.70 -0.49
C ALA A 217 17.16 -12.02 -1.87
N VAL A 218 17.03 -10.70 -1.86
CA VAL A 218 17.32 -9.82 -2.99
C VAL A 218 18.83 -9.66 -3.14
N GLY A 219 19.33 -9.70 -4.38
CA GLY A 219 20.77 -9.67 -4.68
C GLY A 219 21.50 -8.45 -4.10
N GLU A 220 22.63 -8.70 -3.44
CA GLU A 220 23.46 -7.64 -2.83
C GLU A 220 24.13 -6.75 -3.90
N GLU A 221 24.29 -7.25 -5.12
CA GLU A 221 24.93 -6.57 -6.26
C GLU A 221 24.19 -5.32 -6.75
N PHE A 222 22.93 -5.13 -6.37
CA PHE A 222 22.13 -3.95 -6.71
C PHE A 222 22.31 -2.77 -5.74
N PHE A 223 23.08 -2.95 -4.66
CA PHE A 223 23.30 -1.97 -3.61
C PHE A 223 24.78 -1.53 -3.51
N ALA A 224 25.02 -0.36 -2.90
CA ALA A 224 26.41 0.07 -2.67
C ALA A 224 27.06 -0.87 -1.61
N PRO A 225 28.27 -1.42 -1.82
CA PRO A 225 28.91 -2.33 -0.86
C PRO A 225 29.01 -1.73 0.54
N GLY A 226 28.54 -2.48 1.54
CA GLY A 226 28.44 -2.01 2.94
C GLY A 226 27.20 -1.17 3.25
N THR A 227 26.22 -1.08 2.33
CA THR A 227 24.90 -0.49 2.63
C THR A 227 24.19 -1.30 3.71
N LYS A 228 23.59 -0.60 4.66
CA LYS A 228 22.76 -1.17 5.73
C LYS A 228 21.37 -0.56 5.67
N PHE A 229 20.35 -1.39 5.87
CA PHE A 229 18.95 -0.96 5.83
C PHE A 229 18.39 -0.81 7.24
N VAL A 230 17.38 0.04 7.37
CA VAL A 230 16.68 0.35 8.62
C VAL A 230 15.17 0.13 8.52
N GLN A 231 14.63 0.20 7.29
CA GLN A 231 13.21 0.03 7.04
C GLN A 231 12.98 -0.62 5.67
N VAL A 232 11.95 -1.44 5.58
CA VAL A 232 11.31 -1.90 4.35
C VAL A 232 9.83 -1.51 4.36
N VAL A 233 9.27 -1.15 3.19
CA VAL A 233 7.83 -0.94 2.97
C VAL A 233 7.41 -1.58 1.63
N ALA A 234 6.16 -2.02 1.55
CA ALA A 234 5.59 -2.68 0.38
C ALA A 234 4.22 -2.08 0.01
N SER A 235 3.86 -2.14 -1.26
CA SER A 235 2.57 -1.69 -1.83
C SER A 235 1.92 -2.85 -2.60
N ASP A 236 0.90 -2.62 -3.43
CA ASP A 236 0.28 -3.69 -4.26
C ASP A 236 1.25 -4.35 -5.25
N SER A 237 2.29 -3.63 -5.69
CA SER A 237 3.12 -4.02 -6.85
C SER A 237 4.54 -3.44 -6.83
N ALA A 238 4.97 -2.83 -5.72
CA ALA A 238 6.29 -2.27 -5.54
C ALA A 238 6.78 -2.40 -4.09
N THR A 239 8.11 -2.40 -3.92
CA THR A 239 8.80 -2.48 -2.63
C THR A 239 9.87 -1.38 -2.56
N PHE A 240 10.03 -0.77 -1.40
CA PHE A 240 11.02 0.28 -1.14
C PHE A 240 11.76 0.01 0.17
N VAL A 241 13.04 0.35 0.22
CA VAL A 241 13.91 0.15 1.39
C VAL A 241 14.69 1.40 1.73
N LEU A 242 14.76 1.71 3.02
CA LEU A 242 15.46 2.85 3.58
C LEU A 242 16.81 2.41 4.16
N THR A 243 17.84 3.19 3.88
CA THR A 243 19.21 2.95 4.37
C THR A 243 19.52 3.72 5.65
N GLN A 244 20.54 3.28 6.40
CA GLN A 244 21.07 3.99 7.57
C GLN A 244 21.48 5.45 7.28
N ASP A 245 21.88 5.75 6.03
CA ASP A 245 22.28 7.09 5.59
C ASP A 245 21.19 7.86 4.81
N GLY A 246 19.93 7.39 4.89
CA GLY A 246 18.76 8.11 4.39
C GLY A 246 18.63 8.20 2.87
N ARG A 247 19.29 7.31 2.14
CA ARG A 247 18.99 6.99 0.73
C ARG A 247 17.85 5.97 0.66
N VAL A 248 17.04 6.05 -0.39
CA VAL A 248 15.94 5.10 -0.66
C VAL A 248 16.23 4.32 -1.93
N TYR A 249 16.11 3.00 -1.86
CA TYR A 249 16.06 2.13 -3.04
C TYR A 249 14.62 1.61 -3.23
N GLY A 250 14.24 1.26 -4.46
CA GLY A 250 12.95 0.64 -4.73
C GLY A 250 12.91 -0.13 -6.05
N TRP A 251 11.84 -0.90 -6.22
CA TRP A 251 11.59 -1.74 -7.40
C TRP A 251 10.09 -2.09 -7.51
N GLY A 252 9.69 -2.70 -8.61
CA GLY A 252 8.30 -2.99 -8.97
C GLY A 252 7.68 -1.93 -9.88
N THR A 253 6.39 -1.62 -9.69
CA THR A 253 5.67 -0.52 -10.36
C THR A 253 4.46 -0.02 -9.55
N PHE A 254 4.01 1.20 -9.86
CA PHE A 254 2.68 1.68 -9.45
C PHE A 254 1.63 1.38 -10.54
N ARG A 255 0.39 1.17 -10.10
CA ARG A 255 -0.81 1.00 -10.93
C ARG A 255 -1.79 2.17 -10.76
N SER A 256 -2.74 2.25 -11.67
CA SER A 256 -3.82 3.25 -11.75
C SER A 256 -5.07 2.58 -12.34
N SER A 257 -6.19 3.30 -12.43
CA SER A 257 -7.42 2.81 -13.12
C SER A 257 -7.15 2.25 -14.52
N ASP A 258 -6.14 2.81 -15.21
CA ASP A 258 -5.82 2.53 -16.60
C ASP A 258 -4.78 1.39 -16.73
N GLY A 259 -4.50 0.69 -15.63
CA GLY A 259 -3.45 -0.31 -15.50
C GLY A 259 -2.12 0.27 -15.00
N VAL A 260 -1.01 -0.36 -15.39
CA VAL A 260 0.35 -0.01 -14.94
C VAL A 260 0.73 1.41 -15.34
N LEU A 261 0.89 2.27 -14.33
CA LEU A 261 1.25 3.69 -14.46
C LEU A 261 2.76 3.86 -14.73
N GLY A 262 3.59 3.16 -13.94
CA GLY A 262 5.04 3.19 -14.06
C GLY A 262 5.75 3.12 -12.70
N PHE A 263 7.07 2.96 -12.72
CA PHE A 263 7.94 3.10 -11.55
C PHE A 263 8.57 4.52 -11.49
N THR A 264 9.01 5.04 -12.64
CA THR A 264 9.42 6.45 -12.84
C THR A 264 8.88 6.98 -14.16
N GLU A 265 9.05 8.28 -14.44
CA GLU A 265 8.66 8.92 -15.70
C GLU A 265 9.22 8.23 -16.98
N SER A 266 10.32 7.49 -16.86
CA SER A 266 10.99 6.76 -17.95
C SER A 266 10.99 5.24 -17.84
N ILE A 267 10.57 4.66 -16.70
CA ILE A 267 10.65 3.23 -16.42
C ILE A 267 9.27 2.71 -16.05
N LYS A 268 8.71 1.82 -16.88
CA LYS A 268 7.38 1.27 -16.65
C LYS A 268 7.35 0.21 -15.54
N ILE A 269 8.33 -0.69 -15.48
CA ILE A 269 8.46 -1.71 -14.44
C ILE A 269 9.95 -1.84 -14.12
N GLN A 270 10.31 -1.85 -12.84
CA GLN A 270 11.69 -1.93 -12.38
C GLN A 270 11.94 -3.28 -11.69
N LEU A 271 12.51 -4.26 -12.41
CA LEU A 271 12.56 -5.67 -11.97
C LEU A 271 13.62 -5.99 -10.89
N ARG A 272 14.51 -5.05 -10.55
CA ARG A 272 15.62 -5.19 -9.59
C ARG A 272 15.82 -3.86 -8.83
N PRO A 273 16.43 -3.81 -7.64
CA PRO A 273 16.57 -2.58 -6.87
C PRO A 273 17.22 -1.42 -7.63
N MET A 274 16.62 -0.23 -7.49
CA MET A 274 17.11 1.03 -8.04
C MET A 274 17.18 2.10 -6.95
N LEU A 275 18.33 2.77 -6.84
CA LEU A 275 18.50 3.96 -6.01
C LEU A 275 17.65 5.12 -6.57
N LEU A 276 16.88 5.79 -5.72
CA LEU A 276 16.14 7.01 -6.06
C LEU A 276 16.98 8.26 -5.69
N PRO A 277 17.73 8.88 -6.63
CA PRO A 277 18.76 9.87 -6.31
C PRO A 277 18.21 11.24 -5.84
N THR A 278 16.90 11.45 -5.94
CA THR A 278 16.18 12.63 -5.42
C THR A 278 15.90 12.53 -3.93
N LEU A 279 15.81 11.31 -3.36
CA LEU A 279 15.52 11.06 -1.96
C LEU A 279 16.81 10.98 -1.15
N LYS A 280 16.98 11.90 -0.19
CA LYS A 280 18.17 12.03 0.66
C LYS A 280 17.80 12.53 2.04
N ASN A 281 18.48 12.03 3.06
CA ASN A 281 18.21 12.33 4.47
C ASN A 281 16.78 11.94 4.90
N ILE A 282 16.25 10.86 4.32
CA ILE A 282 14.96 10.27 4.68
C ILE A 282 15.10 9.49 5.99
N THR A 283 14.11 9.61 6.87
CA THR A 283 14.05 8.95 8.19
C THR A 283 12.93 7.92 8.32
N SER A 284 11.86 8.06 7.53
CA SER A 284 10.77 7.08 7.46
C SER A 284 10.18 7.04 6.06
N LEU A 285 9.69 5.86 5.68
CA LEU A 285 8.80 5.61 4.57
C LEU A 285 7.43 5.16 5.11
N ALA A 286 6.37 5.36 4.32
CA ALA A 286 5.08 4.69 4.45
C ALA A 286 4.55 4.38 3.05
N ALA A 287 3.80 3.28 2.90
CA ALA A 287 3.30 2.82 1.62
C ALA A 287 1.80 2.53 1.70
N GLY A 288 1.05 3.08 0.76
CA GLY A 288 -0.31 2.65 0.45
C GLY A 288 -0.33 1.85 -0.85
N SER A 289 -1.47 1.26 -1.19
CA SER A 289 -1.65 0.35 -2.33
C SER A 289 -0.88 0.73 -3.59
N ASN A 290 -0.95 2.00 -4.02
CA ASN A 290 -0.22 2.48 -5.20
C ASN A 290 0.47 3.84 -4.98
N HIS A 291 0.89 4.17 -3.76
CA HIS A 291 1.62 5.42 -3.47
C HIS A 291 2.57 5.27 -2.29
N ILE A 292 3.63 6.10 -2.26
CA ILE A 292 4.63 6.12 -1.18
C ILE A 292 4.76 7.53 -0.62
N LEU A 293 4.88 7.62 0.70
CA LEU A 293 5.31 8.80 1.43
C LEU A 293 6.74 8.60 1.96
N ALA A 294 7.54 9.66 1.98
CA ALA A 294 8.83 9.68 2.65
C ALA A 294 8.98 10.95 3.51
N LEU A 295 9.42 10.77 4.76
CA LEU A 295 9.67 11.83 5.74
C LEU A 295 11.17 12.14 5.79
N ASP A 296 11.57 13.41 5.72
CA ASP A 296 12.96 13.82 5.87
C ASP A 296 13.34 14.23 7.32
N THR A 297 14.64 14.25 7.60
CA THR A 297 15.26 14.75 8.85
C THR A 297 14.84 16.17 9.27
N LYS A 298 14.16 16.94 8.41
CA LYS A 298 13.67 18.30 8.67
C LYS A 298 12.16 18.34 8.89
N GLY A 299 11.47 17.19 8.92
CA GLY A 299 10.03 17.10 9.08
C GLY A 299 9.25 17.61 7.87
N ASN A 300 9.77 17.41 6.66
CA ASN A 300 9.02 17.55 5.40
C ASN A 300 8.61 16.16 4.89
N VAL A 301 7.40 16.05 4.34
CA VAL A 301 6.95 14.84 3.63
C VAL A 301 7.02 15.08 2.11
N VAL A 302 7.45 14.06 1.38
CA VAL A 302 7.36 13.99 -0.09
C VAL A 302 6.55 12.76 -0.51
N ALA A 303 5.81 12.86 -1.60
CA ALA A 303 4.91 11.81 -2.09
C ALA A 303 5.10 11.50 -3.59
N TRP A 304 4.99 10.23 -3.96
CA TRP A 304 4.97 9.76 -5.35
C TRP A 304 4.16 8.47 -5.55
N GLY A 305 3.86 8.14 -6.80
CA GLY A 305 3.08 6.98 -7.21
C GLY A 305 1.81 7.41 -7.95
N CYS A 306 0.71 6.69 -7.75
CA CYS A 306 -0.61 7.09 -8.23
C CYS A 306 -1.13 8.31 -7.44
N GLY A 307 -1.82 9.23 -8.14
CA GLY A 307 -2.39 10.44 -7.56
C GLY A 307 -3.84 10.71 -7.95
N GLN A 308 -4.58 9.69 -8.42
CA GLN A 308 -5.94 9.84 -8.94
C GLN A 308 -6.96 10.22 -7.86
N GLN A 309 -6.76 9.75 -6.63
CA GLN A 309 -7.58 10.10 -5.46
C GLN A 309 -6.92 11.19 -4.59
N ASN A 310 -5.98 11.96 -5.15
CA ASN A 310 -5.22 13.01 -4.47
C ASN A 310 -4.36 12.57 -3.25
N GLN A 311 -4.08 11.27 -3.09
CA GLN A 311 -3.19 10.72 -2.04
C GLN A 311 -1.76 11.31 -2.03
N LEU A 312 -1.36 12.05 -3.06
CA LEU A 312 -0.07 12.75 -3.11
C LEU A 312 -0.09 14.16 -2.46
N GLY A 313 -1.23 14.60 -1.91
CA GLY A 313 -1.38 15.91 -1.26
C GLY A 313 -1.17 17.11 -2.19
N ARG A 314 -1.23 16.87 -3.50
CA ARG A 314 -1.01 17.83 -4.59
C ARG A 314 -1.84 17.44 -5.81
N ARG A 315 -2.35 18.43 -6.55
CA ARG A 315 -3.16 18.19 -7.75
C ARG A 315 -2.29 17.70 -8.90
N ILE A 316 -2.52 16.47 -9.35
CA ILE A 316 -1.98 15.97 -10.63
C ILE A 316 -2.88 16.47 -11.77
N ILE A 317 -2.30 16.73 -12.93
CA ILE A 317 -3.04 17.10 -14.16
C ILE A 317 -2.78 15.98 -15.17
N GLU A 318 -3.83 15.37 -15.74
CA GLU A 318 -3.73 14.17 -16.58
C GLU A 318 -2.73 14.28 -17.75
N ARG A 319 -2.66 15.44 -18.43
CA ARG A 319 -1.66 15.66 -19.50
C ARG A 319 -0.19 15.51 -19.03
N ASN A 320 0.05 15.57 -17.72
CA ASN A 320 1.33 15.40 -17.05
C ASN A 320 1.27 14.24 -16.00
N LYS A 321 0.38 13.23 -16.18
CA LYS A 321 0.14 12.15 -15.18
C LYS A 321 1.43 11.55 -14.64
N MET A 322 2.42 11.31 -15.49
CA MET A 322 3.73 10.74 -15.13
C MET A 322 4.51 11.53 -14.06
N SER A 323 4.30 12.84 -13.93
CA SER A 323 4.93 13.68 -12.88
C SER A 323 4.44 13.40 -11.45
N SER A 324 3.50 12.46 -11.30
CA SER A 324 3.14 11.81 -10.04
C SER A 324 4.21 10.80 -9.58
N LEU A 325 4.97 10.19 -10.50
CA LEU A 325 6.02 9.21 -10.20
C LEU A 325 7.33 9.82 -9.69
N THR A 326 7.51 11.14 -9.86
CA THR A 326 8.66 11.88 -9.29
C THR A 326 8.32 12.35 -7.87
N PRO A 327 9.13 12.01 -6.84
CA PRO A 327 8.94 12.49 -5.46
C PRO A 327 8.92 14.01 -5.37
N GLN A 328 7.83 14.57 -4.82
CA GLN A 328 7.66 16.01 -4.62
C GLN A 328 7.04 16.30 -3.25
N GLY A 329 7.39 17.45 -2.67
CA GLY A 329 6.87 17.90 -1.38
C GLY A 329 5.41 18.34 -1.42
N MET A 330 4.76 18.26 -0.26
CA MET A 330 3.33 18.50 -0.06
C MET A 330 3.03 19.54 1.03
N GLY A 331 1.77 19.96 1.15
CA GLY A 331 1.34 21.12 1.93
C GLY A 331 1.21 20.95 3.46
N LEU A 332 2.09 20.18 4.11
CA LEU A 332 2.05 19.96 5.58
C LEU A 332 2.73 21.11 6.38
N PRO A 333 2.41 21.26 7.68
CA PRO A 333 3.10 22.19 8.58
C PRO A 333 4.60 21.86 8.71
N ARG A 334 5.46 22.70 8.12
CA ARG A 334 6.92 22.50 8.02
C ARG A 334 7.56 22.15 9.37
N GLY A 335 8.25 21.02 9.43
CA GLY A 335 9.04 20.61 10.59
C GLY A 335 8.24 20.08 11.78
N LYS A 336 6.91 20.00 11.69
CA LYS A 336 6.05 19.45 12.75
C LYS A 336 5.83 17.94 12.65
N THR A 337 5.85 17.35 11.45
CA THR A 337 5.62 15.91 11.27
C THR A 337 6.68 15.09 12.02
N ALA A 338 6.21 14.05 12.73
CA ALA A 338 7.01 13.06 13.44
C ALA A 338 6.93 11.67 12.79
N LYS A 339 5.75 11.30 12.29
CA LYS A 339 5.44 9.98 11.71
C LYS A 339 4.50 10.13 10.52
N ILE A 340 4.52 9.17 9.61
CA ILE A 340 3.70 9.09 8.39
C ILE A 340 3.09 7.69 8.29
N ALA A 341 1.90 7.61 7.70
CA ALA A 341 1.17 6.38 7.46
C ALA A 341 0.28 6.52 6.22
N CYS A 342 -0.26 5.41 5.72
CA CYS A 342 -1.02 5.36 4.48
C CYS A 342 -2.20 4.41 4.64
N GLY A 343 -3.30 4.68 3.93
CA GLY A 343 -4.22 3.62 3.51
C GLY A 343 -4.06 3.30 2.03
N GLY A 344 -4.98 2.53 1.46
CA GLY A 344 -4.94 2.16 0.05
C GLY A 344 -4.92 3.40 -0.88
N TYR A 345 -5.86 4.32 -0.64
CA TYR A 345 -6.10 5.50 -1.48
C TYR A 345 -6.10 6.84 -0.74
N HIS A 346 -5.73 6.83 0.54
CA HIS A 346 -5.61 7.99 1.41
C HIS A 346 -4.33 7.89 2.23
N SER A 347 -4.01 8.95 2.97
CA SER A 347 -2.65 9.18 3.48
C SER A 347 -2.67 10.05 4.74
N PHE A 348 -1.73 9.83 5.65
CA PHE A 348 -1.68 10.51 6.94
C PHE A 348 -0.29 10.99 7.37
N ALA A 349 -0.29 12.02 8.21
CA ALA A 349 0.89 12.51 8.92
C ALA A 349 0.53 12.84 10.37
N LEU A 350 1.33 12.32 11.30
CA LEU A 350 1.22 12.59 12.73
C LEU A 350 2.28 13.65 13.12
N ASP A 351 1.85 14.69 13.81
CA ASP A 351 2.71 15.78 14.30
C ASP A 351 3.34 15.46 15.68
N LYS A 352 4.39 16.18 16.06
CA LYS A 352 5.17 16.00 17.31
C LYS A 352 4.36 16.16 18.61
N ASN A 353 3.11 16.58 18.54
CA ASN A 353 2.19 16.74 19.67
C ASN A 353 1.04 15.71 19.63
N GLY A 354 1.13 14.68 18.77
CA GLY A 354 0.09 13.66 18.60
C GLY A 354 -1.07 14.07 17.70
N LYS A 355 -0.97 15.20 16.97
CA LYS A 355 -2.05 15.69 16.10
C LYS A 355 -2.04 15.01 14.74
N LEU A 356 -3.18 14.44 14.35
CA LEU A 356 -3.32 13.67 13.12
C LEU A 356 -3.82 14.56 11.96
N TRP A 357 -3.16 14.43 10.80
CA TRP A 357 -3.51 15.09 9.55
C TRP A 357 -3.73 14.06 8.45
N GLY A 358 -4.75 14.21 7.61
CA GLY A 358 -5.07 13.29 6.51
C GLY A 358 -5.42 13.96 5.19
N TRP A 359 -5.23 13.25 4.08
CA TRP A 359 -5.56 13.66 2.71
C TRP A 359 -5.72 12.44 1.77
N GLY A 360 -6.38 12.62 0.62
CA GLY A 360 -6.67 11.56 -0.34
C GLY A 360 -8.17 11.27 -0.52
N LEU A 361 -8.53 9.99 -0.73
CA LEU A 361 -9.92 9.52 -0.84
C LEU A 361 -10.70 9.70 0.47
N ASN A 362 -11.98 10.10 0.39
CA ASN A 362 -12.86 10.30 1.55
C ASN A 362 -14.32 9.88 1.27
N ASN A 363 -14.58 9.05 0.26
CA ASN A 363 -15.95 8.69 -0.14
C ASN A 363 -16.65 7.80 0.91
N PHE A 364 -15.88 7.06 1.70
CA PHE A 364 -16.37 6.40 2.91
C PHE A 364 -15.99 7.16 4.19
N GLY A 365 -15.70 8.47 4.12
CA GLY A 365 -15.31 9.28 5.28
C GLY A 365 -13.99 8.84 5.92
N GLU A 366 -13.17 8.05 5.22
CA GLU A 366 -12.04 7.32 5.79
C GLU A 366 -10.86 8.21 6.25
N ILE A 367 -10.88 9.52 5.95
CA ILE A 367 -9.93 10.49 6.49
C ILE A 367 -10.36 11.04 7.86
N GLY A 368 -11.60 10.78 8.31
CA GLY A 368 -12.09 11.31 9.59
C GLY A 368 -12.36 12.82 9.54
N VAL A 369 -12.74 13.32 8.36
CA VAL A 369 -13.08 14.72 8.10
C VAL A 369 -14.39 14.73 7.31
N GLN A 370 -15.44 15.34 7.87
CA GLN A 370 -16.82 15.26 7.35
C GLN A 370 -17.06 15.95 5.99
N SER A 371 -16.04 16.56 5.38
CA SER A 371 -16.17 17.24 4.07
C SER A 371 -16.53 16.25 2.96
N ASN A 372 -17.78 16.34 2.49
CA ASN A 372 -18.37 15.56 1.39
C ASN A 372 -18.38 14.03 1.60
N ALA A 373 -18.20 13.55 2.83
CA ALA A 373 -18.22 12.11 3.10
C ALA A 373 -19.55 11.47 2.63
N GLY A 374 -19.48 10.36 1.91
CA GLY A 374 -20.62 9.73 1.24
C GLY A 374 -20.89 10.17 -0.21
N GLU A 375 -20.16 11.16 -0.75
CA GLU A 375 -20.21 11.53 -2.17
C GLU A 375 -19.17 10.74 -3.00
N ASP A 376 -19.53 10.36 -4.24
CA ASP A 376 -18.69 9.53 -5.13
C ASP A 376 -17.32 10.16 -5.45
N ASP A 377 -17.21 11.49 -5.50
CA ASP A 377 -15.98 12.24 -5.77
C ASP A 377 -15.37 12.93 -4.54
N ALA A 378 -15.76 12.52 -3.33
CA ALA A 378 -15.25 13.07 -2.08
C ALA A 378 -13.74 12.82 -1.90
N VAL A 379 -12.95 13.90 -2.00
CA VAL A 379 -11.48 13.85 -1.91
C VAL A 379 -10.91 15.06 -1.16
N ILE A 380 -10.03 14.79 -0.20
CA ILE A 380 -9.32 15.79 0.59
C ILE A 380 -7.98 16.10 -0.13
N LEU A 381 -7.99 17.09 -1.02
CA LEU A 381 -6.83 17.44 -1.87
C LEU A 381 -5.60 17.97 -1.11
N LYS A 382 -5.80 18.59 0.05
CA LYS A 382 -4.75 19.17 0.91
C LYS A 382 -4.89 18.58 2.31
N PRO A 383 -3.77 18.34 3.04
CA PRO A 383 -3.81 17.89 4.42
C PRO A 383 -4.78 18.71 5.28
N ALA A 384 -5.81 18.03 5.79
CA ALA A 384 -6.72 18.53 6.80
C ALA A 384 -6.35 17.93 8.16
N MET A 385 -6.60 18.64 9.24
CA MET A 385 -6.39 18.15 10.61
C MET A 385 -7.67 17.47 11.11
N LEU A 386 -7.55 16.32 11.76
CA LEU A 386 -8.70 15.59 12.31
C LEU A 386 -9.06 16.19 13.67
N THR A 387 -9.96 17.16 13.69
CA THR A 387 -10.34 17.91 14.91
C THR A 387 -11.08 17.06 15.94
N ASP A 388 -11.78 16.01 15.52
CA ASP A 388 -12.47 15.07 16.43
C ASP A 388 -11.49 14.25 17.30
N LEU A 389 -10.19 14.27 17.00
CA LEU A 389 -9.12 13.68 17.80
C LEU A 389 -8.26 14.73 18.52
N ASP A 390 -8.65 16.02 18.55
CA ASP A 390 -7.81 17.07 19.13
C ASP A 390 -7.59 16.90 20.65
N ASP A 391 -8.52 16.31 21.39
CA ASP A 391 -8.36 16.11 22.84
C ASP A 391 -7.52 14.88 23.22
N HIS A 392 -7.06 14.10 22.23
CA HIS A 392 -6.23 12.89 22.43
C HIS A 392 -4.81 13.06 21.85
N VAL A 393 -3.84 12.33 22.41
CA VAL A 393 -2.47 12.24 21.88
C VAL A 393 -2.32 10.93 21.12
N ILE A 394 -2.46 10.97 19.79
CA ILE A 394 -2.32 9.78 18.94
C ILE A 394 -0.85 9.34 18.86
N THR A 395 -0.60 8.04 18.99
CA THR A 395 0.75 7.43 18.96
C THR A 395 0.97 6.48 17.79
N ASP A 396 -0.08 5.76 17.39
CA ASP A 396 -0.08 4.92 16.19
C ASP A 396 -1.37 5.10 15.39
N MET A 397 -1.27 4.93 14.07
CA MET A 397 -2.41 5.03 13.17
C MET A 397 -2.08 4.34 11.84
N ASP A 398 -3.09 3.72 11.23
CA ASP A 398 -2.97 3.02 9.94
C ASP A 398 -4.28 3.08 9.15
N GLY A 399 -4.23 2.85 7.83
CA GLY A 399 -5.37 2.99 6.92
C GLY A 399 -5.64 1.74 6.09
N GLY A 400 -6.92 1.37 5.96
CA GLY A 400 -7.34 0.32 5.03
C GLY A 400 -7.62 0.85 3.63
N VAL A 401 -8.43 0.15 2.83
CA VAL A 401 -8.90 0.72 1.56
C VAL A 401 -9.97 1.80 1.77
N HIS A 402 -10.92 1.57 2.68
CA HIS A 402 -12.06 2.46 2.97
C HIS A 402 -12.34 2.65 4.47
N HIS A 403 -11.40 2.31 5.35
CA HIS A 403 -11.51 2.52 6.79
C HIS A 403 -10.16 3.02 7.35
N SER A 404 -10.13 3.49 8.58
CA SER A 404 -8.89 3.90 9.27
C SER A 404 -8.94 3.63 10.76
N LEU A 405 -7.75 3.47 11.35
CA LEU A 405 -7.50 3.07 12.73
C LEU A 405 -6.50 4.03 13.38
N ALA A 406 -6.68 4.35 14.66
CA ALA A 406 -5.68 5.03 15.47
C ALA A 406 -5.68 4.54 16.92
N CYS A 407 -4.59 4.74 17.65
CA CYS A 407 -4.56 4.57 19.10
C CYS A 407 -3.86 5.73 19.82
N SER A 408 -4.35 6.06 21.02
CA SER A 408 -3.79 7.10 21.88
C SER A 408 -2.66 6.59 22.79
N ASP A 409 -1.92 7.51 23.41
CA ASP A 409 -0.95 7.20 24.45
C ASP A 409 -1.58 6.47 25.67
N GLN A 410 -2.83 6.83 26.02
CA GLN A 410 -3.65 6.12 27.01
C GLN A 410 -3.95 4.67 26.59
N GLY A 411 -3.97 4.39 25.29
CA GLY A 411 -4.22 3.08 24.69
C GLY A 411 -5.69 2.83 24.36
N GLU A 412 -6.44 3.88 24.07
CA GLU A 412 -7.77 3.82 23.45
C GLU A 412 -7.61 3.39 21.98
N LEU A 413 -8.57 2.64 21.43
CA LEU A 413 -8.65 2.33 19.99
C LEU A 413 -9.72 3.20 19.35
N PHE A 414 -9.35 3.97 18.31
CA PHE A 414 -10.26 4.73 17.48
C PHE A 414 -10.41 4.07 16.11
N THR A 415 -11.63 3.98 15.61
CA THR A 415 -11.91 3.51 14.24
C THR A 415 -12.93 4.42 13.56
N TRP A 416 -12.87 4.51 12.23
CA TRP A 416 -13.85 5.23 11.41
C TRP A 416 -13.79 4.77 9.95
N GLY A 417 -14.78 5.19 9.17
CA GLY A 417 -14.91 4.92 7.74
C GLY A 417 -16.03 3.93 7.42
N ARG A 418 -15.81 3.10 6.40
CA ARG A 418 -16.77 2.08 5.92
C ARG A 418 -17.11 1.06 7.00
N VAL A 419 -18.41 0.77 7.18
CA VAL A 419 -18.90 -0.13 8.26
C VAL A 419 -19.48 -1.46 7.76
N ASP A 420 -19.86 -1.55 6.48
CA ASP A 420 -20.71 -2.63 5.97
C ASP A 420 -20.06 -4.03 5.90
N GLY A 421 -18.73 -4.10 6.02
CA GLY A 421 -17.93 -5.33 6.22
C GLY A 421 -17.32 -5.41 7.61
N TYR A 422 -17.91 -4.72 8.59
CA TYR A 422 -17.45 -4.57 9.97
C TYR A 422 -16.04 -4.00 10.14
N GLN A 423 -15.50 -3.28 9.16
CA GLN A 423 -14.11 -2.80 9.17
C GLN A 423 -13.79 -1.87 10.36
N VAL A 424 -14.81 -1.16 10.88
CA VAL A 424 -14.73 -0.33 12.09
C VAL A 424 -14.79 -1.10 13.41
N GLY A 425 -15.22 -2.37 13.42
CA GLY A 425 -15.21 -3.19 14.64
C GLY A 425 -16.36 -2.91 15.63
N PHE A 426 -17.57 -2.67 15.14
CA PHE A 426 -18.77 -2.42 15.97
C PHE A 426 -19.98 -3.22 15.46
N GLU A 427 -20.87 -3.61 16.36
CA GLU A 427 -22.24 -4.00 15.97
C GLU A 427 -23.05 -2.76 15.58
N PHE A 428 -23.95 -2.91 14.60
CA PHE A 428 -24.62 -1.76 13.97
C PHE A 428 -25.63 -1.02 14.86
N ASP A 429 -26.06 -1.62 15.96
CA ASP A 429 -26.95 -1.03 16.95
C ASP A 429 -26.22 -0.37 18.14
N GLU A 430 -24.89 -0.51 18.22
CA GLU A 430 -24.04 0.19 19.20
C GLU A 430 -23.57 1.57 18.72
N LEU A 431 -23.59 1.81 17.41
CA LEU A 431 -23.15 3.07 16.79
C LEU A 431 -24.17 4.21 17.01
N ASP A 432 -23.67 5.41 17.32
CA ASP A 432 -24.50 6.61 17.31
C ASP A 432 -24.94 6.94 15.88
N LYS A 433 -26.22 7.26 15.73
CA LYS A 433 -26.86 7.55 14.44
C LYS A 433 -26.62 8.98 13.97
N GLU A 434 -26.13 9.86 14.85
CA GLU A 434 -25.67 11.20 14.46
C GLU A 434 -24.28 11.16 13.81
N ASP A 435 -23.45 10.16 14.16
CA ASP A 435 -22.10 9.96 13.62
C ASP A 435 -22.05 8.96 12.42
N VAL A 436 -23.19 8.47 11.93
CA VAL A 436 -23.30 7.46 10.85
C VAL A 436 -24.15 7.94 9.66
N ILE A 437 -23.62 7.77 8.44
CA ILE A 437 -24.38 7.93 7.18
C ILE A 437 -25.01 6.59 6.79
N PHE A 438 -26.31 6.64 6.47
CA PHE A 438 -27.14 5.52 6.01
C PHE A 438 -27.45 5.65 4.52
N ASP A 439 -27.67 4.53 3.83
CA ASP A 439 -28.10 4.54 2.42
C ASP A 439 -29.63 4.74 2.25
N GLU A 440 -30.10 4.80 0.99
CA GLU A 440 -31.52 4.94 0.63
C GLU A 440 -32.46 3.88 1.25
N ARG A 441 -31.91 2.77 1.77
CA ARG A 441 -32.66 1.68 2.40
C ARG A 441 -32.60 1.73 3.93
N GLY A 442 -31.86 2.67 4.49
CA GLY A 442 -31.61 2.78 5.92
C GLY A 442 -30.55 1.83 6.46
N ALA A 443 -29.69 1.26 5.60
CA ALA A 443 -28.54 0.47 6.06
C ALA A 443 -27.35 1.39 6.41
N PRO A 444 -26.65 1.21 7.54
CA PRO A 444 -25.49 2.02 7.90
C PRO A 444 -24.32 1.70 6.97
N ARG A 445 -23.66 2.73 6.42
CA ARG A 445 -22.56 2.56 5.44
C ARG A 445 -21.24 3.17 5.88
N ILE A 446 -21.28 4.32 6.56
CA ILE A 446 -20.10 5.11 6.92
C ILE A 446 -20.24 5.62 8.35
N LEU A 447 -19.22 5.39 9.17
CA LEU A 447 -18.98 6.06 10.44
C LEU A 447 -18.05 7.26 10.16
N VAL A 448 -18.59 8.48 10.13
CA VAL A 448 -17.83 9.67 9.63
C VAL A 448 -16.82 10.22 10.63
N LYS A 449 -16.83 9.73 11.87
CA LYS A 449 -16.10 10.29 13.00
C LYS A 449 -15.30 9.22 13.73
N PRO A 450 -14.03 9.49 14.09
CA PRO A 450 -13.22 8.63 14.94
C PRO A 450 -13.94 8.27 16.24
N THR A 451 -14.29 6.99 16.40
CA THR A 451 -15.08 6.49 17.54
C THR A 451 -14.25 5.52 18.36
N VAL A 452 -14.30 5.68 19.69
CA VAL A 452 -13.58 4.80 20.63
C VAL A 452 -14.28 3.44 20.72
N ASN A 453 -13.57 2.34 20.47
CA ASN A 453 -14.09 1.00 20.73
C ASN A 453 -14.04 0.69 22.24
N PRO A 454 -15.15 0.27 22.87
CA PRO A 454 -15.21 0.04 24.32
C PRO A 454 -14.76 -1.36 24.76
N GLU A 455 -14.67 -2.34 23.86
CA GLU A 455 -14.32 -3.73 24.19
C GLU A 455 -12.82 -3.92 24.43
N VAL A 456 -11.99 -3.12 23.75
CA VAL A 456 -10.53 -3.19 23.84
C VAL A 456 -9.90 -1.89 24.34
N SER A 457 -8.86 -2.04 25.15
CA SER A 457 -8.09 -0.95 25.74
C SER A 457 -6.63 -1.38 25.88
N ASN A 458 -5.78 -0.49 26.40
CA ASN A 458 -4.34 -0.75 26.55
C ASN A 458 -3.62 -1.02 25.21
N ILE A 459 -4.15 -0.49 24.09
CA ILE A 459 -3.59 -0.63 22.74
C ILE A 459 -2.30 0.19 22.57
N CYS A 460 -1.37 -0.27 21.73
CA CYS A 460 -0.13 0.44 21.39
C CYS A 460 0.31 0.32 19.94
N ALA A 461 -0.28 -0.58 19.15
CA ALA A 461 -0.13 -0.60 17.71
C ALA A 461 -1.45 -0.99 17.03
N VAL A 462 -1.68 -0.45 15.83
CA VAL A 462 -2.82 -0.77 14.97
C VAL A 462 -2.33 -1.15 13.57
N THR A 463 -3.11 -1.93 12.84
CA THR A 463 -2.79 -2.28 11.45
C THR A 463 -4.06 -2.55 10.66
N ALA A 464 -4.16 -2.01 9.46
CA ALA A 464 -5.27 -2.20 8.55
C ALA A 464 -4.86 -2.96 7.29
N GLY A 465 -5.67 -3.92 6.88
CA GLY A 465 -5.62 -4.55 5.56
C GLY A 465 -6.65 -3.96 4.62
N THR A 466 -7.02 -4.70 3.58
CA THR A 466 -8.03 -4.26 2.59
C THR A 466 -9.34 -3.83 3.26
N ASP A 467 -9.93 -4.77 3.98
CA ASP A 467 -11.21 -4.66 4.70
C ASP A 467 -11.16 -5.41 6.06
N ASN A 468 -9.98 -5.73 6.56
CA ASN A 468 -9.74 -6.38 7.86
C ASN A 468 -8.76 -5.55 8.70
N SER A 469 -8.78 -5.75 10.01
CA SER A 469 -8.19 -4.82 10.97
C SER A 469 -7.54 -5.54 12.16
N PHE A 470 -6.51 -4.94 12.74
CA PHE A 470 -5.79 -5.46 13.92
C PHE A 470 -5.50 -4.36 14.94
N ALA A 471 -5.50 -4.76 16.22
CA ALA A 471 -4.99 -3.96 17.32
C ALA A 471 -4.11 -4.82 18.24
N ILE A 472 -2.95 -4.30 18.62
CA ILE A 472 -2.01 -4.96 19.54
C ILE A 472 -1.95 -4.18 20.86
N SER A 473 -2.08 -4.92 21.96
CA SER A 473 -2.08 -4.40 23.33
C SER A 473 -0.67 -4.36 23.94
N LYS A 474 -0.45 -3.48 24.93
CA LYS A 474 0.84 -3.31 25.62
C LYS A 474 1.29 -4.56 26.38
N ASP A 475 0.36 -5.45 26.75
CA ASP A 475 0.63 -6.78 27.32
C ASP A 475 0.81 -7.89 26.26
N GLY A 476 0.76 -7.55 24.97
CA GLY A 476 1.18 -8.42 23.87
C GLY A 476 0.09 -9.31 23.26
N LYS A 477 -1.20 -9.10 23.58
CA LYS A 477 -2.31 -9.76 22.89
C LYS A 477 -2.60 -9.07 21.56
N ALA A 478 -2.93 -9.87 20.55
CA ALA A 478 -3.46 -9.39 19.26
C ALA A 478 -4.98 -9.57 19.20
N TYR A 479 -5.66 -8.55 18.69
CA TYR A 479 -7.09 -8.55 18.38
C TYR A 479 -7.27 -8.35 16.88
N SER A 480 -8.30 -8.95 16.28
CA SER A 480 -8.64 -8.79 14.87
C SER A 480 -10.13 -8.76 14.62
N TRP A 481 -10.52 -8.06 13.55
CA TRP A 481 -11.91 -7.92 13.10
C TRP A 481 -11.99 -7.56 11.59
N GLY A 482 -13.20 -7.37 11.09
CA GLY A 482 -13.52 -7.10 9.69
C GLY A 482 -13.62 -8.35 8.82
N PHE A 483 -13.42 -8.16 7.51
CA PHE A 483 -13.63 -9.15 6.47
C PHE A 483 -12.71 -10.38 6.63
N SER A 484 -13.29 -11.59 6.60
CA SER A 484 -12.58 -12.82 6.98
C SER A 484 -12.73 -13.98 5.99
N SER A 485 -13.33 -13.78 4.82
CA SER A 485 -13.61 -14.88 3.86
C SER A 485 -12.39 -15.72 3.46
N ASN A 486 -11.19 -15.12 3.49
CA ASN A 486 -9.92 -15.78 3.16
C ASN A 486 -9.11 -16.13 4.43
N TYR A 487 -9.76 -16.22 5.59
CA TYR A 487 -9.20 -16.38 6.94
C TYR A 487 -8.21 -15.30 7.39
N GLN A 488 -8.17 -14.13 6.74
CA GLN A 488 -7.18 -13.09 7.00
C GLN A 488 -7.31 -12.39 8.36
N THR A 489 -8.37 -12.65 9.14
CA THR A 489 -8.45 -12.25 10.56
C THR A 489 -7.67 -13.19 11.50
N GLY A 490 -7.35 -14.41 11.04
CA GLY A 490 -6.70 -15.45 11.86
C GLY A 490 -7.63 -16.14 12.86
N GLN A 491 -8.94 -15.88 12.81
CA GLN A 491 -9.93 -16.42 13.77
C GLN A 491 -10.44 -17.83 13.44
N GLY A 492 -9.88 -18.52 12.45
CA GLY A 492 -10.24 -19.89 12.11
C GLY A 492 -11.56 -20.06 11.34
N THR A 493 -12.28 -18.97 11.06
CA THR A 493 -13.54 -18.94 10.32
C THR A 493 -13.41 -18.07 9.06
N ILE A 494 -14.33 -18.29 8.11
CA ILE A 494 -14.54 -17.44 6.92
C ILE A 494 -15.60 -16.36 7.15
N GLU A 495 -16.33 -16.43 8.27
CA GLU A 495 -17.36 -15.46 8.64
C GLU A 495 -16.71 -14.17 9.15
N ASP A 496 -17.25 -13.02 8.72
CA ASP A 496 -16.68 -11.71 9.07
C ASP A 496 -16.79 -11.44 10.58
N ILE A 497 -15.70 -10.90 11.13
CA ILE A 497 -15.51 -10.77 12.58
C ILE A 497 -15.95 -9.36 12.98
N LYS A 498 -17.04 -9.26 13.73
CA LYS A 498 -17.77 -7.99 13.88
C LYS A 498 -17.08 -6.94 14.76
N THR A 499 -16.48 -7.37 15.86
CA THR A 499 -15.82 -6.51 16.85
C THR A 499 -14.42 -7.05 17.19
N PRO A 500 -13.51 -6.25 17.78
CA PRO A 500 -12.11 -6.62 18.04
C PRO A 500 -11.94 -7.90 18.88
N THR A 501 -11.90 -9.04 18.20
CA THR A 501 -11.87 -10.36 18.85
C THR A 501 -10.43 -10.74 19.12
N GLN A 502 -10.10 -11.18 20.34
CA GLN A 502 -8.73 -11.62 20.66
C GLN A 502 -8.39 -12.86 19.80
N ILE A 503 -7.27 -12.81 19.08
CA ILE A 503 -6.76 -13.99 18.37
C ILE A 503 -6.19 -14.95 19.42
N ASP A 504 -6.70 -16.18 19.44
CA ASP A 504 -6.22 -17.24 20.30
C ASP A 504 -5.89 -18.52 19.51
N ASN A 505 -4.66 -19.00 19.64
CA ASN A 505 -4.26 -20.34 19.25
C ASN A 505 -2.96 -20.79 19.98
N THR A 506 -2.63 -22.08 19.86
CA THR A 506 -1.46 -22.68 20.50
C THR A 506 -0.09 -22.18 20.00
N ALA A 507 -0.02 -21.44 18.89
CA ALA A 507 1.24 -20.90 18.38
C ALA A 507 1.61 -19.54 19.00
N ILE A 508 0.60 -18.73 19.37
CA ILE A 508 0.80 -17.37 19.92
C ILE A 508 0.51 -17.24 21.42
N ARG A 509 -0.12 -18.24 22.07
CA ARG A 509 -0.33 -18.26 23.52
C ARG A 509 0.99 -18.07 24.28
N GLY A 510 1.07 -17.01 25.09
CA GLY A 510 2.25 -16.68 25.89
C GLY A 510 3.34 -15.88 25.15
N LYS A 511 3.16 -15.61 23.86
CA LYS A 511 4.08 -14.78 23.06
C LYS A 511 3.74 -13.30 23.23
N GLN A 512 4.75 -12.42 23.34
CA GLN A 512 4.54 -10.98 23.27
C GLN A 512 4.47 -10.56 21.79
N ILE A 513 3.25 -10.52 21.22
CA ILE A 513 3.02 -9.88 19.92
C ILE A 513 3.35 -8.38 20.04
N ILE A 514 3.99 -7.81 19.02
CA ILE A 514 4.37 -6.38 19.01
C ILE A 514 3.86 -5.62 17.77
N GLY A 515 3.28 -6.32 16.80
CA GLY A 515 2.71 -5.72 15.60
C GLY A 515 2.06 -6.75 14.69
N ALA A 516 1.34 -6.23 13.70
CA ALA A 516 0.77 -7.01 12.60
C ALA A 516 1.24 -6.43 11.25
N GLY A 517 0.98 -7.17 10.18
CA GLY A 517 1.06 -6.72 8.81
C GLY A 517 -0.06 -7.39 8.02
N ALA A 518 -0.82 -6.62 7.25
CA ALA A 518 -1.94 -7.13 6.47
C ALA A 518 -1.70 -6.93 4.97
N GLY A 519 -2.15 -7.89 4.16
CA GLY A 519 -2.15 -7.79 2.71
C GLY A 519 -3.57 -7.88 2.14
N GLY A 520 -3.67 -8.20 0.85
CA GLY A 520 -4.94 -8.31 0.13
C GLY A 520 -5.87 -9.36 0.71
N GLN A 521 -5.32 -10.54 1.00
CA GLN A 521 -6.05 -11.75 1.41
C GLN A 521 -5.33 -12.61 2.48
N PHE A 522 -4.24 -12.09 3.03
CA PHE A 522 -3.41 -12.76 4.02
C PHE A 522 -3.01 -11.76 5.11
N SER A 523 -2.48 -12.25 6.23
CA SER A 523 -1.95 -11.41 7.29
C SER A 523 -0.84 -12.11 8.09
N VAL A 524 -0.06 -11.30 8.79
CA VAL A 524 1.14 -11.67 9.54
C VAL A 524 1.05 -11.04 10.93
N LEU A 525 1.33 -11.81 11.97
CA LEU A 525 1.65 -11.29 13.30
C LEU A 525 3.15 -11.50 13.54
N PHE A 526 3.78 -10.57 14.25
CA PHE A 526 5.17 -10.74 14.70
C PHE A 526 5.32 -10.49 16.20
N ALA A 527 6.04 -11.40 16.85
CA ALA A 527 6.29 -11.41 18.28
C ALA A 527 7.79 -11.26 18.56
N LYS A 528 8.16 -10.87 19.79
CA LYS A 528 9.56 -10.93 20.20
C LYS A 528 10.06 -12.38 20.24
N ALA A 529 11.18 -12.65 19.58
CA ALA A 529 11.80 -13.97 19.61
C ALA A 529 12.32 -14.32 21.01
N GLU A 530 12.03 -15.55 21.46
CA GLU A 530 12.44 -16.03 22.78
C GLU A 530 13.95 -16.24 22.89
N GLY A 531 14.51 -15.92 24.07
CA GLY A 531 15.93 -16.11 24.37
C GLY A 531 16.84 -14.91 24.08
N GLN A 532 16.30 -13.77 23.63
CA GLN A 532 17.03 -12.50 23.69
C GLN A 532 17.24 -12.07 25.16
N THR A 533 18.38 -12.50 25.74
CA THR A 533 18.93 -11.84 26.92
C THR A 533 19.51 -10.49 26.48
N ASN A 534 19.10 -9.41 27.15
CA ASN A 534 19.64 -8.07 26.91
C ASN A 534 21.10 -8.01 27.41
N ASP A 535 22.03 -8.44 26.58
CA ASP A 535 23.48 -8.29 26.81
C ASP A 535 23.99 -6.87 26.47
N SER A 536 23.10 -5.87 26.57
CA SER A 536 23.43 -4.46 26.76
C SER A 536 23.98 -4.20 28.17
N LYS A 537 24.99 -5.00 28.57
CA LYS A 537 25.76 -4.77 29.78
C LYS A 537 26.37 -3.37 29.71
N THR A 538 26.00 -2.56 30.69
CA THR A 538 26.62 -1.27 30.99
C THR A 538 28.07 -1.48 31.43
N ASN A 539 28.97 -1.62 30.46
CA ASN A 539 30.41 -1.47 30.67
C ASN A 539 30.70 0.00 31.03
N GLY A 540 30.51 0.33 32.31
CA GLY A 540 30.99 1.57 32.88
C GLY A 540 32.52 1.60 32.81
N ALA A 541 33.04 2.72 32.31
CA ALA A 541 34.42 3.14 32.46
C ALA A 541 34.41 4.59 32.97
N HIS A 542 35.41 4.95 33.78
CA HIS A 542 35.57 6.28 34.38
C HIS A 542 36.08 7.32 33.39
#